data_AF-A0AAW4V9N6-F1
#
_entry.id   AF-A0AAW4V9N6-F1
#
_cell.length_a   1.000
_cell.length_b   1.000
_cell.length_c   1.000
_cell.angle_alpha   90.00
_cell.angle_beta   90.00
_cell.angle_gamma   90.00
#
_symmetry.space_group_name_H-M   'P 1'
#
loop_
_entity.id
_entity.type
_entity.pdbx_description
1 polymer ?
#
loop_
_entity_poly.entity_id
_entity_poly.type
_entity_poly.pdbx_seq_one_letter_code
_entity_poly.pdbx_strand_id
1 'polypeptide(L)'
;MQLKKLIPAFLALIVLCGCSSGSNDSTKKDNKSNKTETSETVDTKDLTTVKGTMDVPEDLKDKFLTESTVEYTVDKNGLIHTLTFHKVTSEGPIDVENSKNGTLAYLSDDKIDSWKKETEDDSKINDNGFEVSLTLGEKLDSEVSLNMNIDEVGYKATYDFSFNSSKADKTAIQDVKDSLDVKIKDGKITEKSLKKMLEFYYMTYTNE
;
A
#
# COMPACT_ATOMS: atom_id res chain seq x y z
N MET A 1 11.63 13.50 21.87
CA MET A 1 12.16 12.77 20.69
C MET A 1 11.23 13.10 19.53
N GLN A 2 11.74 13.70 18.46
CA GLN A 2 10.90 14.29 17.41
C GLN A 2 10.16 13.20 16.61
N LEU A 3 8.85 13.11 16.80
CA LEU A 3 7.94 12.39 15.91
C LEU A 3 7.93 13.13 14.56
N LYS A 4 8.65 12.61 13.58
CA LYS A 4 8.56 13.05 12.19
C LYS A 4 8.34 11.84 11.31
N LYS A 5 7.07 11.63 10.96
CA LYS A 5 6.56 11.25 9.63
C LYS A 5 5.09 10.87 9.81
N LEU A 6 4.26 11.90 9.90
CA LEU A 6 2.86 11.81 9.49
C LEU A 6 2.90 11.61 7.97
N ILE A 7 2.42 10.48 7.47
CA ILE A 7 2.09 10.34 6.05
C ILE A 7 0.73 11.05 5.91
N PRO A 8 0.62 12.17 5.16
CA PRO A 8 -0.68 12.76 4.90
C PRO A 8 -1.39 11.91 3.85
N ALA A 9 -2.54 11.36 4.25
CA ALA A 9 -3.55 10.90 3.32
C ALA A 9 -4.02 12.09 2.46
N PHE A 10 -4.08 11.85 1.15
CA PHE A 10 -4.82 12.56 0.10
C PHE A 10 -4.63 14.08 -0.13
N LEU A 11 -4.07 14.40 -1.31
CA LEU A 11 -4.46 15.57 -2.09
C LEU A 11 -4.34 15.21 -3.59
N ALA A 12 -5.50 14.97 -4.20
CA ALA A 12 -5.69 14.54 -5.57
C ALA A 12 -5.73 15.71 -6.59
N LEU A 13 -5.78 15.32 -7.87
CA LEU A 13 -6.43 15.97 -9.02
C LEU A 13 -5.71 17.02 -9.90
N ILE A 14 -5.20 16.52 -11.05
CA ILE A 14 -5.47 16.87 -12.49
C ILE A 14 -6.14 18.26 -12.74
N VAL A 15 -5.67 19.14 -13.65
CA VAL A 15 -6.22 19.31 -15.04
C VAL A 15 -5.61 20.53 -15.81
N LEU A 16 -5.15 20.24 -17.04
CA LEU A 16 -5.11 21.01 -18.33
C LEU A 16 -4.32 22.32 -18.50
N CYS A 17 -3.40 22.33 -19.48
CA CYS A 17 -3.61 22.90 -20.84
C CYS A 17 -2.29 22.84 -21.66
N GLY A 18 -2.37 22.31 -22.88
CA GLY A 18 -1.21 22.16 -23.78
C GLY A 18 -0.88 23.41 -24.60
N CYS A 19 0.29 23.36 -25.25
CA CYS A 19 0.46 23.69 -26.66
C CYS A 19 1.87 23.33 -27.14
N SER A 20 1.92 22.74 -28.33
CA SER A 20 3.08 22.28 -29.11
C SER A 20 4.23 23.27 -29.25
N SER A 21 5.45 22.75 -29.43
CA SER A 21 6.18 22.83 -30.72
C SER A 21 7.49 22.03 -30.66
N GLY A 22 7.77 21.32 -31.75
CA GLY A 22 8.73 20.22 -31.80
C GLY A 22 10.20 20.59 -31.96
N SER A 23 11.02 19.53 -32.08
CA SER A 23 12.18 19.51 -32.95
C SER A 23 12.56 18.07 -33.25
N ASN A 24 12.79 17.78 -34.53
CA ASN A 24 13.50 16.58 -34.99
C ASN A 24 14.91 16.59 -34.37
N ASP A 25 15.37 15.46 -33.86
CA ASP A 25 16.64 14.95 -34.39
C ASP A 25 16.74 13.42 -34.28
N SER A 26 17.05 12.84 -35.41
CA SER A 26 17.32 11.42 -35.59
C SER A 26 18.75 11.13 -35.18
N THR A 27 18.97 10.17 -34.29
CA THR A 27 20.20 9.37 -34.34
C THR A 27 19.95 7.97 -33.78
N LYS A 28 20.02 7.00 -34.70
CA LYS A 28 20.24 5.57 -34.40
C LYS A 28 21.40 5.41 -33.43
N LYS A 29 21.20 4.59 -32.41
CA LYS A 29 22.28 3.75 -31.89
C LYS A 29 21.71 2.39 -31.51
N ASP A 30 21.99 1.43 -32.38
CA ASP A 30 21.90 0.01 -32.10
C ASP A 30 22.77 -0.29 -30.88
N ASN A 31 22.18 -0.77 -29.80
CA ASN A 31 22.91 -1.52 -28.78
C ASN A 31 22.24 -2.87 -28.60
N LYS A 32 22.82 -3.85 -29.31
CA LYS A 32 22.59 -5.27 -29.14
C LYS A 32 23.06 -5.66 -27.73
N SER A 33 22.13 -5.63 -26.77
CA SER A 33 22.31 -6.19 -25.43
C SER A 33 21.85 -7.64 -25.45
N ASN A 34 22.79 -8.58 -25.65
CA ASN A 34 22.59 -9.97 -25.22
C ASN A 34 22.53 -9.97 -23.70
N LYS A 35 21.34 -9.77 -23.13
CA LYS A 35 21.09 -10.06 -21.72
C LYS A 35 20.52 -11.47 -21.67
N THR A 36 21.35 -12.43 -21.29
CA THR A 36 20.89 -13.76 -20.91
C THR A 36 20.01 -13.57 -19.69
N GLU A 37 18.69 -13.63 -19.88
CA GLU A 37 17.72 -13.73 -18.80
C GLU A 37 17.99 -15.05 -18.09
N THR A 38 18.69 -14.96 -16.97
CA THR A 38 18.83 -16.09 -16.06
C THR A 38 17.53 -16.09 -15.28
N SER A 39 16.53 -16.85 -15.72
CA SER A 39 15.35 -17.10 -14.88
C SER A 39 15.85 -17.92 -13.69
N GLU A 40 15.96 -17.32 -12.52
CA GLU A 40 16.18 -18.06 -11.30
C GLU A 40 14.93 -18.90 -11.03
N THR A 41 14.97 -20.16 -11.44
CA THR A 41 14.06 -21.19 -10.94
C THR A 41 14.46 -21.50 -9.50
N VAL A 42 13.89 -20.77 -8.54
CA VAL A 42 13.90 -21.18 -7.14
C VAL A 42 12.91 -22.32 -7.00
N ASP A 43 13.39 -23.48 -6.56
CA ASP A 43 12.54 -24.64 -6.32
C ASP A 43 11.63 -24.33 -5.13
N THR A 44 10.31 -24.38 -5.32
CA THR A 44 9.31 -24.03 -4.30
C THR A 44 9.46 -24.79 -2.99
N LYS A 45 10.20 -25.91 -2.99
CA LYS A 45 10.53 -26.72 -1.81
C LYS A 45 11.45 -26.03 -0.81
N ASP A 46 12.16 -24.96 -1.21
CA ASP A 46 13.10 -24.22 -0.35
C ASP A 46 12.49 -22.95 0.25
N LEU A 47 11.18 -22.75 0.12
CA LEU A 47 10.47 -21.58 0.64
C LEU A 47 9.75 -21.89 1.95
N THR A 48 9.88 -20.98 2.92
CA THR A 48 9.10 -21.00 4.16
C THR A 48 7.88 -20.09 3.99
N THR A 49 6.70 -20.57 4.39
CA THR A 49 5.50 -19.73 4.45
C THR A 49 5.35 -19.16 5.85
N VAL A 50 5.27 -17.85 5.96
CA VAL A 50 5.03 -17.13 7.21
C VAL A 50 3.65 -16.51 7.16
N LYS A 51 2.86 -16.71 8.22
CA LYS A 51 1.55 -16.10 8.41
C LYS A 51 1.57 -15.24 9.67
N GLY A 52 0.92 -14.10 9.61
CA GLY A 52 0.76 -13.23 10.75
C GLY A 52 -0.62 -12.60 10.85
N THR A 53 -0.98 -12.27 12.09
CA THR A 53 -2.20 -11.59 12.47
C THR A 53 -1.85 -10.42 13.38
N MET A 54 -2.58 -9.31 13.23
CA MET A 54 -2.46 -8.15 14.09
C MET A 54 -2.88 -8.50 15.53
N ASP A 55 -2.02 -8.21 16.50
CA ASP A 55 -2.28 -8.40 17.93
C ASP A 55 -1.96 -7.10 18.68
N VAL A 56 -2.96 -6.22 18.76
CA VAL A 56 -2.82 -4.89 19.35
C VAL A 56 -2.85 -4.99 20.88
N PRO A 57 -1.94 -4.30 21.60
CA PRO A 57 -2.00 -4.18 23.05
C PRO A 57 -3.38 -3.72 23.54
N GLU A 58 -3.84 -4.28 24.66
CA GLU A 58 -5.21 -4.07 25.17
C GLU A 58 -5.56 -2.58 25.34
N ASP A 59 -4.62 -1.78 25.81
CA ASP A 59 -4.77 -0.34 26.02
C ASP A 59 -4.84 0.50 24.74
N LEU A 60 -4.61 -0.13 23.58
CA LEU A 60 -4.62 0.48 22.27
C LEU A 60 -5.70 -0.09 21.34
N LYS A 61 -6.41 -1.16 21.71
CA LYS A 61 -7.39 -1.83 20.83
C LYS A 61 -8.46 -0.91 20.28
N ASP A 62 -8.91 0.07 21.06
CA ASP A 62 -9.95 1.01 20.60
C ASP A 62 -9.47 1.96 19.50
N LYS A 63 -8.15 2.04 19.25
CA LYS A 63 -7.53 2.93 18.24
C LYS A 63 -7.20 2.23 16.93
N PHE A 64 -7.48 0.93 16.82
CA PHE A 64 -7.12 0.13 15.65
C PHE A 64 -8.22 -0.86 15.29
N LEU A 65 -8.38 -1.13 14.00
CA LEU A 65 -9.13 -2.28 13.53
C LEU A 65 -8.19 -3.49 13.47
N THR A 66 -8.41 -4.48 14.35
CA THR A 66 -7.45 -5.58 14.60
C THR A 66 -7.52 -6.72 13.57
N GLU A 67 -8.11 -6.47 12.42
CA GLU A 67 -8.43 -7.50 11.42
C GLU A 67 -7.33 -7.69 10.35
N SER A 68 -6.23 -6.95 10.47
CA SER A 68 -5.13 -7.03 9.50
C SER A 68 -4.42 -8.38 9.56
N THR A 69 -4.10 -8.95 8.40
CA THR A 69 -3.39 -10.23 8.26
C THR A 69 -2.32 -10.16 7.20
N VAL A 70 -1.31 -11.01 7.31
CA VAL A 70 -0.25 -11.12 6.31
C VAL A 70 0.12 -12.57 6.06
N GLU A 71 0.41 -12.90 4.81
CA GLU A 71 1.01 -14.16 4.41
C GLU A 71 2.11 -13.91 3.39
N TYR A 72 3.28 -14.49 3.58
CA TYR A 72 4.36 -14.38 2.61
C TYR A 72 5.21 -15.64 2.55
N THR A 73 5.88 -15.83 1.42
CA THR A 73 6.89 -16.88 1.25
C THR A 73 8.28 -16.26 1.21
N VAL A 74 9.23 -16.88 1.91
CA VAL A 74 10.60 -16.37 2.05
C VAL A 74 11.61 -17.49 1.85
N ASP A 75 12.73 -17.18 1.18
CA ASP A 75 13.85 -18.11 1.06
C ASP A 75 14.84 -18.02 2.23
N LYS A 76 15.81 -18.95 2.27
CA LYS A 76 16.86 -19.00 3.30
C LYS A 76 17.74 -17.74 3.40
N ASN A 77 17.71 -16.86 2.39
CA ASN A 77 18.46 -15.60 2.38
C ASN A 77 17.62 -14.43 2.91
N GLY A 78 16.38 -14.68 3.33
CA GLY A 78 15.45 -13.65 3.81
C GLY A 78 14.87 -12.80 2.68
N LEU A 79 14.73 -13.35 1.47
CA LEU A 79 14.10 -12.68 0.33
C LEU A 79 12.70 -13.22 0.09
N ILE A 80 11.74 -12.30 -0.02
CA ILE A 80 10.32 -12.63 -0.17
C ILE A 80 9.99 -12.89 -1.62
N HIS A 81 9.33 -14.03 -1.87
CA HIS A 81 8.91 -14.46 -3.21
C HIS A 81 7.48 -14.06 -3.51
N THR A 82 6.58 -14.24 -2.55
CA THR A 82 5.18 -13.82 -2.62
C THR A 82 4.78 -13.11 -1.32
N LEU A 83 3.87 -12.14 -1.41
CA LEU A 83 3.27 -11.47 -0.26
C LEU A 83 1.79 -11.21 -0.54
N THR A 84 0.95 -11.49 0.45
CA THR A 84 -0.42 -11.00 0.56
C THR A 84 -0.53 -10.28 1.89
N PHE A 85 -0.84 -8.98 1.86
CA PHE A 85 -1.06 -8.19 3.06
C PHE A 85 -2.45 -7.58 3.02
N HIS A 86 -3.30 -8.01 3.93
CA HIS A 86 -4.64 -7.48 4.14
C HIS A 86 -4.57 -6.45 5.26
N LYS A 87 -4.54 -5.17 4.90
CA LYS A 87 -4.47 -4.06 5.84
C LYS A 87 -5.86 -3.49 6.07
N VAL A 88 -6.34 -3.55 7.30
CA VAL A 88 -7.61 -2.97 7.72
C VAL A 88 -7.34 -1.68 8.51
N THR A 89 -7.98 -0.60 8.09
CA THR A 89 -7.85 0.77 8.63
C THR A 89 -9.16 1.53 8.44
N SER A 90 -9.15 2.84 8.60
CA SER A 90 -10.26 3.73 8.32
C SER A 90 -9.86 4.84 7.36
N GLU A 91 -10.81 5.30 6.55
CA GLU A 91 -10.70 6.50 5.71
C GLU A 91 -11.88 7.44 5.98
N GLY A 92 -11.63 8.76 5.92
CA GLY A 92 -12.66 9.78 6.12
C GLY A 92 -12.99 10.52 4.82
N PRO A 93 -14.26 10.84 4.54
CA PRO A 93 -14.68 11.55 3.33
C PRO A 93 -14.42 13.05 3.50
N ILE A 94 -13.16 13.47 3.41
CA ILE A 94 -12.75 14.85 3.64
C ILE A 94 -13.05 15.71 2.41
N ASP A 95 -13.79 16.80 2.62
CA ASP A 95 -13.95 17.86 1.64
C ASP A 95 -12.74 18.81 1.71
N VAL A 96 -11.74 18.50 0.89
CA VAL A 96 -10.46 19.23 0.88
C VAL A 96 -10.64 20.69 0.44
N GLU A 97 -11.59 20.98 -0.44
CA GLU A 97 -11.84 22.35 -0.94
C GLU A 97 -12.41 23.26 0.15
N ASN A 98 -13.26 22.69 1.01
CA ASN A 98 -13.90 23.42 2.11
C ASN A 98 -13.12 23.35 3.43
N SER A 99 -12.13 22.46 3.54
CA SER A 99 -11.22 22.38 4.68
C SER A 99 -10.29 23.60 4.74
N LYS A 100 -10.33 24.35 5.85
CA LYS A 100 -9.59 25.63 6.00
C LYS A 100 -9.00 25.77 7.38
N ASN A 101 -7.81 26.37 7.47
CA ASN A 101 -7.15 26.77 8.73
C ASN A 101 -7.05 25.65 9.79
N GLY A 102 -6.85 24.40 9.35
CA GLY A 102 -6.73 23.25 10.25
C GLY A 102 -8.07 22.65 10.72
N THR A 103 -9.20 23.17 10.23
CA THR A 103 -10.51 22.54 10.38
C THR A 103 -10.82 21.72 9.13
N LEU A 104 -11.06 20.42 9.33
CA LEU A 104 -11.52 19.53 8.27
C LEU A 104 -13.02 19.72 8.05
N ALA A 105 -13.40 19.80 6.78
CA ALA A 105 -14.79 19.69 6.35
C ALA A 105 -15.02 18.26 5.85
N TYR A 106 -16.21 17.72 6.07
CA TYR A 106 -16.61 16.40 5.59
C TYR A 106 -17.60 16.54 4.45
N LEU A 107 -17.52 15.63 3.48
CA LEU A 107 -18.48 15.55 2.40
C LEU A 107 -19.87 15.23 2.96
N SER A 108 -20.89 15.80 2.34
CA SER A 108 -22.29 15.49 2.63
C SER A 108 -22.64 14.06 2.23
N ASP A 109 -23.62 13.46 2.92
CA ASP A 109 -24.03 12.06 2.74
C ASP A 109 -24.36 11.69 1.27
N ASP A 110 -24.91 12.64 0.49
CA ASP A 110 -25.25 12.45 -0.92
C ASP A 110 -24.03 12.29 -1.86
N LYS A 111 -22.83 12.64 -1.38
CA LYS A 111 -21.57 12.51 -2.14
C LYS A 111 -20.76 11.27 -1.78
N ILE A 112 -21.14 10.54 -0.74
CA ILE A 112 -20.33 9.45 -0.19
C ILE A 112 -20.12 8.32 -1.19
N ASP A 113 -21.17 7.91 -1.92
CA ASP A 113 -21.06 6.81 -2.88
C ASP A 113 -20.07 7.14 -4.01
N SER A 114 -20.10 8.38 -4.52
CA SER A 114 -19.16 8.86 -5.51
C SER A 114 -17.74 8.93 -4.94
N TRP A 115 -17.57 9.50 -3.74
CA TRP A 115 -16.29 9.58 -3.06
C TRP A 115 -15.66 8.19 -2.85
N LYS A 116 -16.45 7.21 -2.41
CA LYS A 116 -15.97 5.84 -2.20
C LYS A 116 -15.42 5.27 -3.50
N LYS A 117 -16.21 5.36 -4.57
CA LYS A 117 -15.82 4.86 -5.88
C LYS A 117 -14.54 5.52 -6.39
N GLU A 118 -14.48 6.85 -6.34
CA GLU A 118 -13.30 7.60 -6.77
C GLU A 118 -12.05 7.23 -5.95
N THR A 119 -12.20 7.11 -4.62
CA THR A 119 -11.09 6.76 -3.72
C THR A 119 -10.60 5.33 -3.95
N GLU A 120 -11.51 4.37 -4.17
CA GLU A 120 -11.18 2.98 -4.52
C GLU A 120 -10.46 2.90 -5.87
N ASP A 121 -10.96 3.61 -6.89
CA ASP A 121 -10.36 3.65 -8.22
C ASP A 121 -8.97 4.32 -8.20
N ASP A 122 -8.81 5.43 -7.47
CA ASP A 122 -7.55 6.17 -7.35
C ASP A 122 -6.47 5.39 -6.57
N SER A 123 -6.87 4.49 -5.67
CA SER A 123 -5.94 3.68 -4.88
C SER A 123 -5.45 2.42 -5.60
N LYS A 124 -5.99 2.13 -6.79
CA LYS A 124 -5.73 0.87 -7.49
C LYS A 124 -4.37 0.88 -8.19
N ILE A 125 -3.56 -0.14 -7.91
CA ILE A 125 -2.34 -0.46 -8.66
C ILE A 125 -2.53 -1.84 -9.27
N ASN A 126 -2.23 -2.00 -10.56
CA ASN A 126 -2.38 -3.26 -11.27
C ASN A 126 -1.20 -3.49 -12.20
N ASP A 127 -0.03 -3.63 -11.58
CA ASP A 127 1.24 -3.85 -12.25
C ASP A 127 1.57 -5.34 -12.28
N ASN A 128 2.39 -5.75 -13.26
CA ASN A 128 2.79 -7.14 -13.35
C ASN A 128 3.55 -7.55 -12.10
N GLY A 129 2.96 -8.44 -11.30
CA GLY A 129 3.55 -8.93 -10.06
C GLY A 129 3.40 -8.01 -8.86
N PHE A 130 2.67 -6.89 -8.96
CA PHE A 130 2.23 -6.11 -7.81
C PHE A 130 0.85 -5.50 -8.02
N GLU A 131 -0.08 -5.81 -7.11
CA GLU A 131 -1.45 -5.32 -7.16
C GLU A 131 -1.83 -4.71 -5.81
N VAL A 132 -2.56 -3.60 -5.86
CA VAL A 132 -3.20 -2.96 -4.71
C VAL A 132 -4.65 -2.70 -5.05
N SER A 133 -5.56 -3.06 -4.14
CA SER A 133 -6.94 -2.62 -4.18
C SER A 133 -7.37 -2.07 -2.83
N LEU A 134 -8.20 -1.04 -2.86
CA LEU A 134 -8.92 -0.52 -1.71
C LEU A 134 -10.39 -0.94 -1.79
N THR A 135 -10.99 -1.26 -0.67
CA THR A 135 -12.44 -1.37 -0.51
C THR A 135 -12.89 -0.54 0.70
N LEU A 136 -13.87 0.34 0.48
CA LEU A 136 -14.46 1.20 1.49
C LEU A 136 -15.81 0.64 1.94
N GLY A 137 -15.78 -0.05 3.08
CA GLY A 137 -16.88 -0.76 3.69
C GLY A 137 -17.86 0.14 4.44
N GLU A 138 -18.40 -0.38 5.53
CA GLU A 138 -19.43 0.30 6.32
C GLU A 138 -18.91 1.54 7.05
N LYS A 139 -19.85 2.43 7.39
CA LYS A 139 -19.60 3.58 8.26
C LYS A 139 -19.24 3.08 9.65
N LEU A 140 -18.17 3.60 10.21
CA LEU A 140 -17.75 3.30 11.58
C LEU A 140 -18.62 4.06 12.57
N ASP A 141 -18.78 3.49 13.76
CA ASP A 141 -19.35 4.22 14.89
C ASP A 141 -18.54 5.49 15.17
N SER A 142 -19.20 6.54 15.66
CA SER A 142 -18.55 7.84 15.90
C SER A 142 -17.40 7.72 16.90
N GLU A 143 -17.57 6.92 17.96
CA GLU A 143 -16.51 6.68 18.95
C GLU A 143 -15.29 5.98 18.33
N VAL A 144 -15.52 4.97 17.48
CA VAL A 144 -14.44 4.28 16.74
C VAL A 144 -13.74 5.25 15.79
N SER A 145 -14.49 6.06 15.05
CA SER A 145 -13.94 7.07 14.13
C SER A 145 -13.03 8.06 14.88
N LEU A 146 -13.50 8.59 16.01
CA LEU A 146 -12.75 9.52 16.84
C LEU A 146 -11.47 8.89 17.40
N ASN A 147 -11.53 7.64 17.87
CA ASN A 147 -10.36 6.94 18.39
C ASN A 147 -9.31 6.67 17.30
N MET A 148 -9.73 6.59 16.04
CA MET A 148 -8.86 6.48 14.86
C MET A 148 -8.41 7.85 14.31
N ASN A 149 -8.67 8.95 15.03
CA ASN A 149 -8.38 10.33 14.65
C ASN A 149 -9.10 10.79 13.37
N ILE A 150 -10.35 10.35 13.20
CA ILE A 150 -11.27 10.89 12.21
C ILE A 150 -12.34 11.68 12.97
N ASP A 151 -12.28 13.00 12.85
CA ASP A 151 -13.03 13.96 13.69
C ASP A 151 -14.56 13.82 13.61
N GLU A 152 -15.13 13.34 12.50
CA GLU A 152 -16.58 13.14 12.39
C GLU A 152 -16.98 11.75 11.88
N VAL A 153 -16.63 11.41 10.64
CA VAL A 153 -17.15 10.21 9.97
C VAL A 153 -16.02 9.40 9.34
N GLY A 154 -15.79 8.20 9.85
CA GLY A 154 -14.89 7.21 9.26
C GLY A 154 -15.65 6.09 8.55
N TYR A 155 -15.03 5.52 7.53
CA TYR A 155 -15.45 4.27 6.89
C TYR A 155 -14.36 3.24 7.05
N LYS A 156 -14.74 1.98 7.27
CA LYS A 156 -13.79 0.87 7.26
C LYS A 156 -13.14 0.79 5.89
N ALA A 157 -11.82 0.74 5.87
CA ALA A 157 -10.99 0.70 4.67
C ALA A 157 -10.11 -0.53 4.69
N THR A 158 -10.19 -1.31 3.63
CA THR A 158 -9.38 -2.51 3.45
C THR A 158 -8.48 -2.33 2.25
N TYR A 159 -7.17 -2.33 2.48
CA TYR A 159 -6.17 -2.38 1.43
C TYR A 159 -5.63 -3.81 1.29
N ASP A 160 -5.81 -4.39 0.11
CA ASP A 160 -5.24 -5.68 -0.24
C ASP A 160 -4.02 -5.48 -1.12
N PHE A 161 -2.85 -5.86 -0.59
CA PHE A 161 -1.59 -5.85 -1.33
C PHE A 161 -1.23 -7.27 -1.75
N SER A 162 -0.89 -7.45 -3.02
CA SER A 162 -0.41 -8.73 -3.57
C SER A 162 0.91 -8.48 -4.30
N PHE A 163 1.94 -9.26 -3.98
CA PHE A 163 3.24 -9.21 -4.65
C PHE A 163 3.70 -10.60 -5.07
N ASN A 164 4.24 -10.71 -6.28
CA ASN A 164 4.86 -11.92 -6.80
C ASN A 164 6.13 -11.57 -7.58
N SER A 165 7.27 -11.80 -6.94
CA SER A 165 8.59 -11.48 -7.49
C SER A 165 8.93 -12.15 -8.82
N SER A 166 8.35 -13.32 -9.11
CA SER A 166 8.59 -14.03 -10.38
C SER A 166 7.94 -13.34 -11.58
N LYS A 167 6.94 -12.48 -11.32
CA LYS A 167 6.23 -11.69 -12.32
C LYS A 167 6.61 -10.21 -12.29
N ALA A 168 7.20 -9.76 -11.18
CA ALA A 168 7.51 -8.36 -10.91
C ALA A 168 8.52 -7.78 -11.89
N ASP A 169 8.10 -6.77 -12.64
CA ASP A 169 9.00 -5.94 -13.42
C ASP A 169 9.58 -4.79 -12.59
N LYS A 170 10.37 -3.91 -13.21
CA LYS A 170 11.03 -2.80 -12.50
C LYS A 170 10.02 -1.78 -11.93
N THR A 171 8.89 -1.59 -12.59
CA THR A 171 7.85 -0.65 -12.15
C THR A 171 7.16 -1.22 -10.92
N ALA A 172 6.72 -2.48 -10.99
CA ALA A 172 6.13 -3.20 -9.86
C ALA A 172 7.04 -3.18 -8.62
N ILE A 173 8.35 -3.37 -8.80
CA ILE A 173 9.32 -3.34 -7.71
C ILE A 173 9.46 -1.94 -7.07
N GLN A 174 9.34 -0.88 -7.87
CA GLN A 174 9.36 0.49 -7.37
C GLN A 174 8.05 0.81 -6.63
N ASP A 175 6.92 0.37 -7.16
CA ASP A 175 5.60 0.57 -6.56
C ASP A 175 5.44 -0.16 -5.22
N VAL A 176 5.94 -1.40 -5.12
CA VAL A 176 6.02 -2.15 -3.84
C VAL A 176 6.82 -1.36 -2.81
N LYS A 177 7.96 -0.83 -3.22
CA LYS A 177 8.87 -0.10 -2.34
C LYS A 177 8.20 1.18 -1.83
N ASP A 178 7.52 1.91 -2.70
CA ASP A 178 6.91 3.19 -2.35
C ASP A 178 5.60 2.98 -1.55
N SER A 179 4.83 1.95 -1.87
CA SER A 179 3.57 1.63 -1.19
C SER A 179 3.78 1.07 0.22
N LEU A 180 4.84 0.27 0.43
CA LEU A 180 5.09 -0.42 1.70
C LEU A 180 6.31 0.15 2.47
N ASP A 181 7.06 1.12 1.94
CA ASP A 181 8.32 1.64 2.52
C ASP A 181 9.31 0.51 2.91
N VAL A 182 9.49 -0.46 2.01
CA VAL A 182 10.35 -1.64 2.22
C VAL A 182 11.68 -1.56 1.48
N LYS A 183 12.62 -2.43 1.83
CA LYS A 183 13.92 -2.55 1.13
C LYS A 183 13.86 -3.67 0.11
N ILE A 184 14.44 -3.40 -1.05
CA ILE A 184 14.56 -4.36 -2.16
C ILE A 184 16.00 -4.84 -2.29
N LYS A 185 16.18 -6.14 -2.49
CA LYS A 185 17.44 -6.78 -2.86
C LYS A 185 17.15 -7.84 -3.93
N ASP A 186 17.92 -7.83 -5.02
CA ASP A 186 17.79 -8.80 -6.11
C ASP A 186 16.36 -8.93 -6.67
N GLY A 187 15.65 -7.79 -6.78
CA GLY A 187 14.27 -7.73 -7.26
C GLY A 187 13.24 -8.33 -6.28
N LYS A 188 13.57 -8.47 -5.00
CA LYS A 188 12.70 -9.04 -3.97
C LYS A 188 12.68 -8.17 -2.71
N ILE A 189 11.59 -8.23 -1.96
CA ILE A 189 11.48 -7.56 -0.66
C ILE A 189 12.37 -8.30 0.34
N THR A 190 13.13 -7.57 1.16
CA THR A 190 13.84 -8.21 2.29
C THR A 190 12.87 -8.46 3.44
N GLU A 191 12.84 -9.66 3.98
CA GLU A 191 11.96 -10.05 5.09
C GLU A 191 12.13 -9.13 6.29
N LYS A 192 13.38 -8.80 6.63
CA LYS A 192 13.70 -7.86 7.70
C LYS A 192 13.03 -6.50 7.52
N SER A 193 12.97 -5.97 6.30
CA SER A 193 12.28 -4.69 6.06
C SER A 193 10.77 -4.83 6.09
N LEU A 194 10.23 -5.96 5.62
CA LEU A 194 8.80 -6.22 5.69
C LEU A 194 8.34 -6.34 7.15
N LYS A 195 9.01 -7.18 7.96
CA LYS A 195 8.70 -7.32 9.39
C LYS A 195 8.76 -5.99 10.12
N LYS A 196 9.77 -5.15 9.85
CA LYS A 196 9.86 -3.80 10.41
C LYS A 196 8.69 -2.90 10.03
N MET A 197 8.20 -2.98 8.78
CA MET A 197 6.99 -2.26 8.39
C MET A 197 5.75 -2.80 9.14
N LEU A 198 5.65 -4.12 9.25
CA LEU A 198 4.54 -4.80 9.92
C LEU A 198 4.52 -4.61 11.46
N GLU A 199 5.64 -4.26 12.08
CA GLU A 199 5.70 -3.85 13.50
C GLU A 199 4.77 -2.66 13.79
N PHE A 200 4.59 -1.72 12.84
CA PHE A 200 3.64 -0.62 12.99
C PHE A 200 2.18 -1.09 13.08
N TYR A 201 1.90 -2.31 12.61
CA TYR A 201 0.59 -2.94 12.62
C TYR A 201 0.48 -4.01 13.71
N TYR A 202 1.39 -4.03 14.69
CA TYR A 202 1.42 -5.01 15.78
C TYR A 202 1.31 -6.46 15.28
N MET A 203 1.95 -6.75 14.14
CA MET A 203 1.84 -8.07 13.52
C MET A 203 2.61 -9.11 14.33
N THR A 204 1.93 -10.20 14.68
CA THR A 204 2.54 -11.39 15.30
C THR A 204 2.57 -12.54 14.32
N TYR A 205 3.51 -13.48 14.46
CA TYR A 205 3.74 -14.54 13.49
C TYR A 205 3.57 -15.93 14.12
N THR A 206 3.00 -16.86 13.37
CA THR A 206 2.63 -18.21 13.87
C THR A 206 3.70 -19.29 13.62
N ASN A 207 4.74 -19.00 12.84
CA ASN A 207 5.75 -19.97 12.40
C ASN A 207 7.20 -19.53 12.72
N GLU A 208 7.42 -18.82 13.82
CA GLU A 208 8.79 -18.52 14.32
C GLU A 208 9.37 -19.62 15.21
#